data_AF-A0A7W6HCF0-F1
#
_entry.id   AF-A0A7W6HCF0-F1
#
_cell.length_a   1.000
_cell.length_b   1.000
_cell.length_c   1.000
_cell.angle_alpha   90.00
_cell.angle_beta   90.00
_cell.angle_gamma   90.00
#
_symmetry.space_group_name_H-M   'P 1'
#
loop_
_entity.id
_entity.type
_entity.pdbx_description
1 polymer ?
#
loop_
_entity_poly.entity_id
_entity_poly.type
_entity_poly.pdbx_seq_one_letter_code
_entity_poly.pdbx_strand_id
1 'polypeptide(L)' 'MTNHQNVAAPFRFDVGQAVQTACGSVRGKVRYCQRSSLGTDFYVLRYKGRDRSLRGKSLIAA' A
#
# COMPACT_ATOMS: atom_id res chain seq x y z
N MET A 1 1.41 10.22 29.72
CA MET A 1 2.10 10.72 28.51
C MET A 1 1.42 10.14 27.28
N THR A 2 0.44 10.84 26.73
CA THR A 2 -0.20 10.46 25.46
C THR A 2 0.73 10.86 24.33
N ASN A 3 1.51 9.90 23.84
CA ASN A 3 2.38 10.12 22.70
C ASN A 3 1.47 10.28 21.47
N HIS A 4 1.10 11.52 21.14
CA HIS A 4 0.64 11.91 19.81
C HIS A 4 1.82 11.70 18.87
N GLN A 5 2.10 10.44 18.54
CA GLN A 5 2.84 10.14 17.33
C GLN A 5 1.98 10.71 16.22
N ASN A 6 2.47 11.80 15.63
CA ASN A 6 2.04 12.32 14.35
C ASN A 6 2.26 11.22 13.32
N VAL A 7 1.37 10.21 13.31
CA VAL A 7 1.39 9.11 12.37
C VAL A 7 0.99 9.76 11.05
N ALA A 8 2.01 10.15 10.28
CA ALA A 8 1.87 10.48 8.87
C ALA A 8 0.84 9.52 8.29
N ALA A 9 -0.28 10.07 7.80
CA ALA A 9 -1.49 9.33 7.47
C ALA A 9 -1.08 7.99 6.87
N PRO A 10 -1.37 6.85 7.54
CA PRO A 10 -0.82 5.59 7.09
C PRO A 10 -1.32 5.42 5.65
N PHE A 11 -0.42 5.08 4.74
CA PHE A 11 -0.75 4.78 3.34
C PHE A 11 -1.66 3.56 3.32
N ARG A 12 -2.91 3.73 3.76
CA ARG A 12 -3.91 2.71 4.00
C ARG A 12 -4.78 2.64 2.77
N PHE A 13 -4.53 1.62 1.98
CA PHE A 13 -5.38 1.26 0.87
C PHE A 13 -6.23 0.07 1.29
N ASP A 14 -7.53 0.14 1.03
CA ASP A 14 -8.45 -0.95 1.31
C ASP A 14 -8.31 -2.06 0.27
N VAL A 15 -8.60 -3.29 0.68
CA VAL A 15 -8.69 -4.41 -0.26
C VAL A 15 -9.78 -4.11 -1.29
N GLY A 16 -9.45 -4.25 -2.57
CA GLY A 16 -10.32 -3.88 -3.69
C GLY A 16 -10.09 -2.46 -4.22
N GLN A 17 -9.42 -1.58 -3.45
CA GLN A 17 -9.09 -0.23 -3.90
C GLN A 17 -8.13 -0.27 -5.08
N ALA A 18 -8.40 0.57 -6.09
CA ALA A 18 -7.50 0.76 -7.22
C ALA A 18 -6.31 1.61 -6.79
N VAL A 19 -5.11 1.07 -6.99
CA VAL A 19 -3.85 1.72 -6.63
C VAL A 19 -2.85 1.58 -7.77
N GLN A 20 -1.89 2.49 -7.80
CA GLN A 20 -0.77 2.42 -8.73
C GLN A 20 0.52 2.88 -8.07
N THR A 21 1.65 2.46 -8.61
CA THR A 21 2.94 3.04 -8.25
C THR A 21 3.00 4.52 -8.65
N ALA A 22 3.73 5.35 -7.90
CA ALA A 22 3.90 6.77 -8.24
C ALA A 22 4.43 7.02 -9.66
N CYS A 23 5.25 6.11 -10.20
CA CYS A 23 5.75 6.16 -11.58
C CYS A 23 4.78 5.60 -12.65
N GLY A 24 3.56 5.19 -12.26
CA GLY A 24 2.55 4.61 -13.16
C GLY A 24 2.86 3.22 -13.73
N SER A 25 4.01 2.63 -13.42
CA SER A 25 4.46 1.38 -14.03
C SER A 25 3.61 0.16 -13.65
N VAL A 26 3.03 0.17 -12.45
CA VAL A 26 2.21 -0.91 -11.92
C VAL A 26 0.89 -0.35 -11.44
N ARG A 27 -0.23 -0.79 -12.04
CA ARG A 27 -1.60 -0.43 -11.63
C ARG A 27 -2.42 -1.69 -11.41
N GLY A 28 -3.21 -1.71 -10.34
CA GLY A 28 -4.06 -2.85 -10.01
C GLY A 28 -4.96 -2.57 -8.81
N LYS A 29 -5.76 -3.57 -8.44
CA LYS A 29 -6.52 -3.53 -7.19
C LYS A 29 -5.71 -4.17 -6.07
N VAL A 30 -5.77 -3.59 -4.87
CA VAL A 30 -5.20 -4.20 -3.67
C VAL A 30 -5.92 -5.52 -3.40
N ARG A 31 -5.17 -6.60 -3.23
CA ARG A 31 -5.68 -7.92 -2.86
C ARG A 31 -5.44 -8.24 -1.40
N TYR A 32 -4.32 -7.80 -0.87
CA TYR A 32 -3.90 -8.06 0.50
C TYR A 32 -3.07 -6.91 1.03
N CYS A 33 -3.24 -6.61 2.32
CA CYS A 33 -2.44 -5.64 3.05
C CYS A 33 -1.78 -6.34 4.23
N GLN A 34 -0.47 -6.14 4.39
CA GLN A 34 0.32 -6.70 5.47
C GLN A 34 1.10 -5.58 6.15
N ARG A 35 0.93 -5.46 7.46
CA ARG A 35 1.74 -4.57 8.27
C ARG A 35 2.93 -5.33 8.85
N SER A 36 4.13 -4.86 8.58
CA SER A 36 5.33 -5.33 9.28
C SER A 36 5.34 -4.81 10.73
N SER A 37 5.94 -5.56 11.64
CA SER A 37 6.20 -5.15 13.03
C SER A 37 7.02 -3.86 13.13
N LEU A 38 7.76 -3.51 12.08
CA LEU A 38 8.50 -2.25 11.94
C LEU A 38 7.63 -1.07 11.45
N GLY A 39 6.31 -1.22 11.38
CA GLY A 39 5.38 -0.17 10.93
C GLY A 39 5.37 0.06 9.41
N THR A 40 6.03 -0.79 8.63
CA THR A 40 5.98 -0.72 7.16
C THR A 40 4.78 -1.50 6.63
N ASP A 41 3.85 -0.80 5.98
CA ASP A 41 2.73 -1.43 5.29
C ASP A 41 3.16 -1.94 3.89
N PHE A 42 2.86 -3.19 3.58
CA PHE A 42 3.03 -3.84 2.29
C PHE A 42 1.68 -4.18 1.69
N TYR A 43 1.54 -3.96 0.39
CA TYR A 43 0.33 -4.19 -0.38
C TYR A 43 0.62 -5.13 -1.52
N VAL A 44 -0.19 -6.18 -1.64
CA VAL A 44 -0.15 -7.11 -2.76
C VAL A 44 -1.24 -6.70 -3.74
N LEU A 45 -0.84 -6.52 -4.99
CA LEU A 45 -1.73 -6.13 -6.09
C LEU A 45 -1.42 -6.96 -7.32
N ARG A 46 -2.46 -7.27 -8.10
CA ARG A 46 -2.31 -8.08 -9.31
C ARG A 46 -2.03 -7.18 -10.51
N TYR A 47 -0.89 -7.40 -11.14
CA TYR A 47 -0.44 -6.67 -12.32
C TYR A 47 -0.04 -7.64 -13.42
N LYS A 48 -0.65 -7.51 -14.60
CA LYS A 48 -0.44 -8.40 -15.76
C LYS A 48 -0.53 -9.90 -15.39
N GLY A 49 -1.51 -10.25 -14.57
CA GLY A 49 -1.75 -11.64 -14.13
C GLY A 49 -0.87 -12.13 -12.97
N ARG A 50 0.18 -11.39 -12.57
CA ARG A 50 1.08 -11.74 -11.47
C ARG A 50 0.81 -10.88 -10.24
N ASP A 51 0.94 -11.47 -9.05
CA ASP A 51 0.86 -10.71 -7.80
C ASP A 51 2.20 -10.00 -7.53
N ARG A 52 2.15 -8.71 -7.19
CA ARG A 52 3.30 -7.90 -6.80
C ARG A 52 3.11 -7.35 -5.40
N SER A 53 4.09 -7.55 -4.55
CA SER A 53 4.19 -6.92 -3.23
C SER A 53 4.92 -5.58 -3.36
N LEU A 54 4.28 -4.50 -2.92
CA LEU A 54 4.82 -3.15 -2.95
C LEU A 54 4.66 -2.48 -1.58
N ARG A 55 5.56 -1.57 -1.23
CA ARG A 55 5.43 -0.78 0.01
C ARG A 55 4.35 0.27 -0.16
N GLY A 56 3.53 0.50 0.86
CA GLY A 56 2.45 1.49 0.86
C GLY A 56 2.91 2.89 0.46
N LYS A 57 4.09 3.31 0.93
CA LYS A 57 4.71 4.60 0.56
C LYS A 57 5.05 4.77 -0.93
N SER A 58 5.07 3.68 -1.69
CA SER A 58 5.36 3.69 -3.12
C SER A 58 4.09 3.64 -3.98
N LEU A 59 2.92 3.58 -3.33
CA LEU A 59 1.61 3.51 -3.96
C LEU A 59 0.85 4.82 -3.77
N ILE A 60 0.03 5.12 -4.76
CA ILE A 60 -0.94 6.20 -4.76
C ILE A 60 -2.31 5.62 -5.16
N ALA A 61 -3.38 6.28 -4.75
CA ALA A 61 -4.70 5.98 -5.28
C ALA A 61 -4.69 6.21 -6.81
N ALA A 62 -5.27 5.28 -7.55
CA ALA A 62 -5.33 5.33 -9.02
C ALA A 62 -6.65 5.92 -9.52
#